data_AF-A0A0C2G1G8-F1
#
_entry.id   AF-A0A0C2G1G8-F1
#
_cell.length_a   1.000
_cell.length_b   1.000
_cell.length_c   1.000
_cell.angle_alpha   90.00
_cell.angle_beta   90.00
_cell.angle_gamma   90.00
#
_symmetry.space_group_name_H-M   'P 1'
#
loop_
_entity.id
_entity.type
_entity.pdbx_description
1 polymer ?
#
loop_
_entity_poly.entity_id
_entity_poly.type
_entity_poly.pdbx_seq_one_letter_code
_entity_poly.pdbx_strand_id
1 'polypeptide(L)'
;LVSDGKPPERHERQPDFHVACEYPKPSYRSERLLGRIYRNIRAVDDVLRGPQDAEEWPEVELDKYIDVDGWTDDMEVAIRELRRYNGRLRGIMENYGIKSEAEVFSGCIAEMRNRISDRDQDDMSFFTTNELIEQKMTILFREFREGFFEEFGGWRNCLRGAVKPNIVSDDVLDYYIANPLCSMQRKAVAYYRACYELAKKSGERLLSFAWLAYDVLAVVKQQNIVNDEKYSPSTAPMFEMLESRLDTFYIQNQEKLLSFVQRIGEANSHLLMYMREYPGKSCLLIQ
;
A
#
# COMPACT_ATOMS: atom_id res chain seq x y z
N LEU A 1 -52.15 38.80 -17.25
CA LEU A 1 -50.71 39.11 -17.18
C LEU A 1 -50.12 38.65 -18.50
N VAL A 2 -49.80 39.61 -19.36
CA VAL A 2 -49.37 39.39 -20.75
C VAL A 2 -48.01 38.72 -20.72
N SER A 3 -47.91 37.47 -21.21
CA SER A 3 -46.63 36.83 -21.46
C SER A 3 -46.07 37.40 -22.75
N ASP A 4 -45.16 38.36 -22.63
CA ASP A 4 -44.29 38.77 -23.72
C ASP A 4 -43.69 37.51 -24.34
N GLY A 5 -44.02 37.23 -25.61
CA GLY A 5 -43.61 36.04 -26.37
C GLY A 5 -42.13 35.99 -26.71
N LYS A 6 -41.27 36.45 -25.79
CA LYS A 6 -39.83 36.29 -25.88
C LYS A 6 -39.48 34.89 -25.36
N PRO A 7 -38.71 34.09 -26.13
CA PRO A 7 -38.26 32.80 -25.65
C PRO A 7 -37.43 32.99 -24.36
N PRO A 8 -37.56 32.07 -23.38
CA PRO A 8 -36.87 32.20 -22.10
C PRO A 8 -35.35 32.28 -22.30
N GLU A 9 -34.71 33.29 -21.70
CA GLU A 9 -33.25 33.53 -21.80
C GLU A 9 -32.41 32.40 -21.17
N ARG A 10 -33.03 31.53 -20.36
CA ARG A 10 -32.38 30.41 -19.69
C ARG A 10 -33.00 29.10 -20.15
N HIS A 11 -32.14 28.13 -20.47
CA HIS A 11 -32.58 26.78 -20.83
C HIS A 11 -33.30 26.12 -19.64
N GLU A 12 -34.42 25.44 -19.93
CA GLU A 12 -35.21 24.72 -18.93
C GLU A 12 -34.50 23.46 -18.40
N ARG A 13 -33.66 22.83 -19.24
CA ARG A 13 -32.92 21.61 -18.91
C ARG A 13 -31.44 21.74 -19.23
N GLN A 14 -30.60 21.15 -18.40
CA GLN A 14 -29.15 21.11 -18.59
C GLN A 14 -28.69 19.72 -19.03
N PRO A 15 -27.62 19.59 -19.82
CA PRO A 15 -27.07 18.28 -20.10
C PRO A 15 -26.49 17.64 -18.82
N ASP A 16 -26.52 16.32 -18.77
CA ASP A 16 -26.09 15.49 -17.64
C ASP A 16 -24.64 15.68 -17.17
N PHE A 17 -23.76 16.23 -18.02
CA PHE A 17 -22.37 16.53 -17.67
C PHE A 17 -22.14 17.93 -17.05
N HIS A 18 -23.16 18.80 -16.99
CA HIS A 18 -23.06 20.15 -16.40
C HIS A 18 -23.47 20.17 -14.90
N VAL A 19 -23.02 19.18 -14.12
CA VAL A 19 -23.45 18.97 -12.71
C VAL A 19 -23.03 20.09 -11.75
N ALA A 20 -22.14 21.00 -12.16
CA ALA A 20 -21.56 22.05 -11.31
C ALA A 20 -22.46 23.30 -11.10
N CYS A 21 -23.76 23.25 -11.39
CA CYS A 21 -24.64 24.40 -11.12
C CYS A 21 -25.18 24.34 -9.68
N GLU A 22 -25.00 25.42 -8.92
CA GLU A 22 -25.44 25.65 -7.52
C GLU A 22 -26.94 25.39 -7.25
N TYR A 23 -27.75 25.16 -8.30
CA TYR A 23 -29.16 24.86 -8.22
C TYR A 23 -29.49 23.57 -8.99
N PRO A 24 -30.21 22.60 -8.39
CA PRO A 24 -30.58 21.35 -9.05
C PRO A 24 -31.60 21.65 -10.15
N LYS A 25 -31.11 21.86 -11.37
CA LYS A 25 -31.94 21.94 -12.58
C LYS A 25 -32.18 20.54 -13.12
N PRO A 26 -33.37 20.29 -13.71
CA PRO A 26 -33.63 19.01 -14.36
C PRO A 26 -32.63 18.79 -15.50
N SER A 27 -31.95 17.64 -15.46
CA SER A 27 -30.94 17.29 -16.45
C SER A 27 -31.49 16.37 -17.55
N TYR A 28 -30.89 16.42 -18.75
CA TYR A 28 -31.17 15.48 -19.84
C TYR A 28 -29.91 14.69 -20.18
N ARG A 29 -30.09 13.43 -20.59
CA ARG A 29 -29.00 12.57 -21.03
C ARG A 29 -28.49 13.05 -22.39
N SER A 30 -27.27 13.59 -22.45
CA SER A 30 -26.69 14.01 -23.72
C SER A 30 -26.24 12.79 -24.54
N GLU A 31 -26.67 12.70 -25.80
CA GLU A 31 -26.24 11.66 -26.75
C GLU A 31 -24.87 11.94 -27.38
N ARG A 32 -24.40 13.19 -27.24
CA ARG A 32 -23.13 13.68 -27.79
C ARG A 32 -21.93 13.04 -27.07
N LEU A 33 -20.78 13.10 -27.74
CA LEU A 33 -19.50 12.55 -27.25
C LEU A 33 -19.21 12.92 -25.79
N LEU A 34 -19.36 14.21 -25.45
CA LEU A 34 -19.08 14.71 -24.11
C LEU A 34 -19.94 14.06 -23.01
N GLY A 35 -21.23 13.80 -23.30
CA GLY A 35 -22.10 13.07 -22.37
C GLY A 35 -21.75 11.59 -22.25
N ARG A 36 -21.27 10.96 -23.33
CA ARG A 36 -20.78 9.56 -23.29
C ARG A 36 -19.51 9.46 -22.45
N ILE A 37 -18.55 10.35 -22.67
CA ILE A 37 -17.29 10.41 -21.91
C ILE A 37 -17.59 10.64 -20.42
N TYR A 38 -18.41 11.64 -20.10
CA TYR A 38 -18.79 11.96 -18.72
C TYR A 38 -19.35 10.74 -17.97
N ARG A 39 -20.28 10.00 -18.59
CA ARG A 39 -20.86 8.80 -17.96
C ARG A 39 -19.86 7.67 -17.79
N ASN A 40 -18.93 7.50 -18.73
CA ASN A 40 -17.87 6.49 -18.60
C ASN A 40 -16.90 6.86 -17.46
N ILE A 41 -16.48 8.13 -17.37
CA ILE A 41 -15.64 8.61 -16.29
C ILE A 41 -16.35 8.43 -14.95
N ARG A 42 -17.63 8.81 -14.87
CA ARG A 42 -18.43 8.63 -13.65
C ARG A 42 -18.56 7.16 -13.27
N ALA A 43 -18.81 6.26 -14.22
CA ALA A 43 -18.87 4.83 -13.94
C ALA A 43 -17.54 4.29 -13.41
N VAL A 44 -16.40 4.78 -13.92
CA VAL A 44 -15.08 4.43 -13.40
C VAL A 44 -14.86 5.03 -12.00
N ASP A 45 -15.20 6.30 -11.80
CA ASP A 45 -15.09 6.98 -10.49
C ASP A 45 -15.98 6.30 -9.43
N ASP A 46 -17.21 5.93 -9.77
CA ASP A 46 -18.11 5.17 -8.89
C ASP A 46 -17.51 3.80 -8.54
N VAL A 47 -16.85 3.12 -9.49
CA VAL A 47 -16.14 1.85 -9.25
C VAL A 47 -14.84 2.05 -8.46
N LEU A 48 -14.19 3.21 -8.53
CA LEU A 48 -12.99 3.52 -7.75
C LEU A 48 -13.32 3.96 -6.31
N ARG A 49 -14.44 4.68 -6.12
CA ARG A 49 -14.91 5.13 -4.82
C ARG A 49 -15.62 4.02 -4.04
N GLY A 50 -16.40 3.17 -4.72
CA GLY A 50 -17.14 2.07 -4.09
C GLY A 50 -16.30 1.14 -3.19
N PRO A 51 -15.09 0.73 -3.59
CA PRO A 51 -14.18 -0.08 -2.77
C PRO A 51 -13.59 0.69 -1.58
N GLN A 52 -13.28 1.98 -1.75
CA GLN A 52 -12.66 2.80 -0.68
C GLN A 52 -13.56 2.92 0.56
N ASP A 53 -14.88 2.93 0.36
CA ASP A 53 -15.86 3.06 1.44
C ASP A 53 -16.37 1.71 1.98
N ALA A 54 -16.13 0.58 1.27
CA ALA A 54 -16.77 -0.71 1.55
C ALA A 54 -15.83 -1.91 1.78
N GLU A 55 -14.54 -1.83 1.42
CA GLU A 55 -13.61 -2.95 1.64
C GLU A 55 -13.11 -2.98 3.10
N GLU A 56 -13.39 -4.10 3.78
CA GLU A 56 -12.49 -4.62 4.80
C GLU A 56 -11.13 -4.78 4.16
N TRP A 57 -10.29 -3.76 4.35
CA TRP A 57 -8.92 -3.79 3.90
C TRP A 57 -8.26 -5.13 4.32
N PRO A 58 -7.43 -5.75 3.48
CA PRO A 58 -6.83 -7.07 3.77
C PRO A 58 -6.08 -7.05 5.10
N GLU A 59 -6.08 -8.16 5.85
CA GLU A 59 -5.41 -8.23 7.15
C GLU A 59 -3.93 -7.83 6.99
N VAL A 60 -3.43 -7.04 7.92
CA VAL A 60 -2.03 -6.58 7.90
C VAL A 60 -1.14 -7.78 8.25
N GLU A 61 -0.52 -8.39 7.25
CA GLU A 61 0.39 -9.52 7.47
C GLU A 61 1.82 -9.07 7.74
N LEU A 62 2.48 -9.76 8.66
CA LEU A 62 3.90 -9.57 8.97
C LEU A 62 4.75 -10.42 8.04
N ASP A 63 5.77 -9.83 7.42
CA ASP A 63 6.73 -10.60 6.63
C ASP A 63 7.57 -11.50 7.54
N LYS A 64 7.51 -12.81 7.29
CA LYS A 64 8.25 -13.84 8.03
C LYS A 64 9.77 -13.68 7.89
N TYR A 65 10.23 -13.09 6.80
CA TYR A 65 11.66 -12.90 6.52
C TYR A 65 12.24 -11.64 7.17
N ILE A 66 11.42 -10.79 7.77
CA ILE A 66 11.86 -9.60 8.52
C ILE A 66 11.90 -9.96 10.01
N ASP A 67 12.91 -10.75 10.39
CA ASP A 67 13.15 -11.14 11.79
C ASP A 67 14.65 -11.16 12.12
N VAL A 68 14.98 -10.74 13.34
CA VAL A 68 16.36 -10.68 13.85
C VAL A 68 16.34 -10.92 15.34
N ASP A 69 17.18 -11.82 15.85
CA ASP A 69 17.27 -12.12 17.28
C ASP A 69 17.57 -10.86 18.13
N GLY A 70 16.85 -10.73 19.25
CA GLY A 70 17.05 -9.63 20.21
C GLY A 70 16.36 -8.31 19.86
N TRP A 71 15.37 -8.33 18.96
CA TRP A 71 14.54 -7.15 18.63
C TRP A 71 13.69 -6.65 19.81
N THR A 72 13.42 -7.49 20.81
CA THR A 72 12.57 -7.17 21.97
C THR A 72 13.12 -6.04 22.83
N ASP A 73 14.44 -5.90 22.89
CA ASP A 73 15.10 -4.90 23.74
C ASP A 73 14.83 -3.47 23.24
N ASP A 74 14.70 -3.29 21.93
CA ASP A 74 14.49 -2.00 21.28
C ASP A 74 13.00 -1.64 21.10
N MET A 75 12.07 -2.52 21.52
CA MET A 75 10.62 -2.34 21.30
C MET A 75 10.05 -1.13 22.03
N GLU A 76 10.48 -0.85 23.27
CA GLU A 76 9.96 0.30 24.02
C GLU A 76 10.33 1.63 23.38
N VAL A 77 11.56 1.71 22.84
CA VAL A 77 12.05 2.87 22.08
C VAL A 77 11.27 2.99 20.77
N ALA A 78 11.08 1.87 20.06
CA ALA A 78 10.31 1.82 18.82
C ALA A 78 8.88 2.35 19.00
N ILE A 79 8.16 1.90 20.04
CA ILE A 79 6.79 2.34 20.31
C ILE A 79 6.73 3.85 20.63
N ARG A 80 7.74 4.37 21.34
CA ARG A 80 7.80 5.79 21.68
C ARG A 80 7.98 6.66 20.44
N GLU A 81 8.95 6.33 19.60
CA GLU A 81 9.20 7.08 18.36
C GLU A 81 8.04 6.92 17.36
N LEU A 82 7.44 5.74 17.30
CA LEU A 82 6.25 5.51 16.48
C LEU A 82 5.08 6.41 16.91
N ARG A 83 4.81 6.54 18.22
CA ARG A 83 3.75 7.44 18.70
C ARG A 83 4.04 8.89 18.34
N ARG A 84 5.30 9.31 18.43
CA ARG A 84 5.76 10.65 18.05
C ARG A 84 5.55 10.90 16.56
N TYR A 85 5.90 9.93 15.71
CA TYR A 85 5.70 9.98 14.26
C TYR A 85 4.22 10.04 13.91
N ASN A 86 3.42 9.10 14.42
CA ASN A 86 1.99 9.03 14.15
C ASN A 86 1.25 10.29 14.61
N GLY A 87 1.66 10.89 15.73
CA GLY A 87 1.08 12.16 16.20
C GLY A 87 1.33 13.32 15.23
N ARG A 88 2.54 13.41 14.66
CA ARG A 88 2.87 14.46 13.66
C ARG A 88 2.17 14.21 12.33
N LEU A 89 2.16 12.96 11.85
CA LEU A 89 1.47 12.58 10.62
C LEU A 89 -0.03 12.86 10.74
N ARG A 90 -0.64 12.50 11.86
CA ARG A 90 -2.04 12.81 12.16
C ARG A 90 -2.30 14.32 12.16
N GLY A 91 -1.39 15.11 12.73
CA GLY A 91 -1.47 16.57 12.65
C GLY A 91 -1.49 17.09 11.22
N ILE A 92 -0.70 16.51 10.31
CA ILE A 92 -0.75 16.87 8.88
C ILE A 92 -2.10 16.46 8.27
N MET A 93 -2.54 15.22 8.50
CA MET A 93 -3.81 14.72 7.97
C MET A 93 -5.01 15.55 8.46
N GLU A 94 -5.08 15.88 9.74
CA GLU A 94 -6.15 16.69 10.35
C GLU A 94 -6.15 18.13 9.84
N ASN A 95 -4.96 18.74 9.67
CA ASN A 95 -4.85 20.12 9.18
C ASN A 95 -5.41 20.29 7.76
N TYR A 96 -5.18 19.30 6.89
CA TYR A 96 -5.61 19.32 5.49
C TYR A 96 -6.88 18.48 5.22
N GLY A 97 -7.45 17.86 6.26
CA GLY A 97 -8.65 17.04 6.16
C GLY A 97 -8.48 15.75 5.34
N ILE A 98 -7.27 15.20 5.28
CA ILE A 98 -6.92 13.99 4.53
C ILE A 98 -7.37 12.75 5.31
N LYS A 99 -7.96 11.77 4.64
CA LYS A 99 -8.58 10.61 5.30
C LYS A 99 -7.58 9.49 5.54
N SER A 100 -6.67 9.25 4.60
CA SER A 100 -5.75 8.10 4.64
C SER A 100 -4.30 8.51 4.46
N GLU A 101 -3.40 7.79 5.13
CA GLU A 101 -1.94 7.92 4.94
C GLU A 101 -1.55 7.68 3.47
N ALA A 102 -2.22 6.76 2.78
CA ALA A 102 -1.95 6.46 1.38
C ALA A 102 -2.17 7.67 0.46
N GLU A 103 -3.15 8.53 0.77
CA GLU A 103 -3.41 9.77 0.03
C GLU A 103 -2.26 10.76 0.22
N VAL A 104 -1.74 10.89 1.45
CA VAL A 104 -0.59 11.75 1.77
C VAL A 104 0.66 11.31 1.02
N PHE A 105 0.95 10.00 1.02
CA PHE A 105 2.16 9.46 0.39
C PHE A 105 2.12 9.41 -1.12
N SER A 106 0.95 9.12 -1.71
CA SER A 106 0.80 9.08 -3.16
C SER A 106 0.68 10.46 -3.80
N GLY A 107 0.33 11.49 -3.01
CA GLY A 107 -0.06 12.81 -3.51
C GLY A 107 -1.44 12.81 -4.21
N CYS A 108 -2.10 11.65 -4.31
CA CYS A 108 -3.42 11.49 -4.90
C CYS A 108 -4.51 11.71 -3.85
N ILE A 109 -4.73 12.96 -3.46
CA ILE A 109 -5.67 13.31 -2.39
C ILE A 109 -7.07 13.50 -2.98
N ALA A 110 -8.03 12.69 -2.54
CA ALA A 110 -9.40 12.70 -3.07
C ALA A 110 -10.23 13.88 -2.55
N GLU A 111 -10.11 14.19 -1.26
CA GLU A 111 -10.81 15.30 -0.60
C GLU A 111 -9.86 16.04 0.35
N MET A 112 -9.82 17.37 0.27
CA MET A 112 -9.16 18.21 1.27
C MET A 112 -10.17 19.13 1.95
N ARG A 113 -10.04 19.29 3.27
CA ARG A 113 -10.79 20.28 4.06
C ARG A 113 -9.80 21.31 4.60
N ASN A 114 -10.22 22.57 4.70
CA ASN A 114 -9.39 23.74 5.03
C ASN A 114 -8.54 24.28 3.87
N ARG A 115 -9.21 24.60 2.76
CA ARG A 115 -8.61 25.36 1.67
C ARG A 115 -8.30 26.78 2.16
N ILE A 116 -7.04 27.22 2.01
CA ILE A 116 -6.68 28.63 2.26
C ILE A 116 -7.47 29.58 1.32
N SER A 117 -7.95 29.05 0.19
CA SER A 117 -8.72 29.77 -0.83
C SER A 117 -10.12 29.18 -1.06
N ASP A 118 -10.92 28.95 -0.01
CA ASP A 118 -12.34 28.58 -0.19
C ASP A 118 -13.15 29.59 -1.06
N ARG A 119 -12.54 30.75 -1.36
CA ARG A 119 -13.04 31.77 -2.27
C ARG A 119 -12.66 31.59 -3.75
N ASP A 120 -11.53 30.96 -4.04
CA ASP A 120 -11.01 30.86 -5.41
C ASP A 120 -10.77 29.39 -5.73
N GLN A 121 -11.63 28.86 -6.62
CA GLN A 121 -11.45 27.63 -7.39
C GLN A 121 -10.26 27.77 -8.36
N ASP A 122 -9.11 28.24 -7.87
CA ASP A 122 -7.90 28.39 -8.67
C ASP A 122 -7.12 27.06 -8.64
N ASP A 123 -7.00 26.40 -9.79
CA ASP A 123 -6.28 25.14 -9.96
C ASP A 123 -4.82 25.24 -9.46
N MET A 124 -4.21 26.42 -9.54
CA MET A 124 -2.85 26.68 -9.04
C MET A 124 -2.72 26.49 -7.52
N SER A 125 -3.79 26.72 -6.76
CA SER A 125 -3.80 26.52 -5.31
C SER A 125 -3.70 25.06 -4.92
N PHE A 126 -4.30 24.14 -5.70
CA PHE A 126 -4.25 22.69 -5.46
C PHE A 126 -2.84 22.12 -5.64
N PHE A 127 -2.16 22.50 -6.72
CA PHE A 127 -0.77 22.09 -6.96
C PHE A 127 0.14 22.59 -5.84
N THR A 128 -0.04 23.84 -5.41
CA THR A 128 0.76 24.44 -4.33
C THR A 128 0.51 23.76 -2.99
N THR A 129 -0.73 23.39 -2.67
CA THR A 129 -1.03 22.67 -1.42
C THR A 129 -0.52 21.24 -1.41
N ASN A 130 -0.61 20.53 -2.54
CA ASN A 130 -0.04 19.18 -2.67
C ASN A 130 1.47 19.21 -2.49
N GLU A 131 2.15 20.14 -3.15
CA GLU A 131 3.60 20.31 -3.02
C GLU A 131 3.99 20.66 -1.57
N LEU A 132 3.20 21.51 -0.90
CA LEU A 132 3.43 21.83 0.52
C LEU A 132 3.24 20.60 1.43
N ILE A 133 2.23 19.77 1.18
CA ILE A 133 1.99 18.53 1.93
C ILE A 133 3.15 17.56 1.70
N GLU A 134 3.57 17.38 0.45
CA GLU A 134 4.72 16.56 0.07
C GLU A 134 5.99 17.04 0.78
N GLN A 135 6.30 18.35 0.72
CA GLN A 135 7.45 18.92 1.43
C GLN A 135 7.38 18.68 2.94
N LYS A 136 6.23 18.92 3.57
CA LYS A 136 6.04 18.65 5.01
C LYS A 136 6.25 17.17 5.33
N MET A 137 5.78 16.28 4.47
CA MET A 137 5.94 14.85 4.65
C MET A 137 7.39 14.40 4.47
N THR A 138 8.07 14.92 3.45
CA THR A 138 9.49 14.66 3.20
C THR A 138 10.35 15.17 4.36
N ILE A 139 10.08 16.36 4.90
CA ILE A 139 10.78 16.88 6.09
C ILE A 139 10.53 15.97 7.31
N LEU A 140 9.29 15.58 7.55
CA LEU A 140 8.93 14.68 8.64
C LEU A 140 9.70 13.35 8.50
N PHE A 141 9.65 12.73 7.33
CA PHE A 141 10.33 11.45 7.10
C PHE A 141 11.86 11.57 7.23
N ARG A 142 12.43 12.68 6.74
CA ARG A 142 13.86 13.01 6.88
C ARG A 142 14.27 13.12 8.35
N GLU A 143 13.54 13.88 9.16
CA GLU A 143 13.86 14.08 10.58
C GLU A 143 13.91 12.76 11.36
N PHE A 144 12.93 11.88 11.14
CA PHE A 144 12.90 10.58 11.81
C PHE A 144 13.98 9.62 11.30
N ARG A 145 14.30 9.68 10.00
CA ARG A 145 15.41 8.89 9.44
C ARG A 145 16.77 9.38 9.96
N GLU A 146 16.96 10.69 10.07
CA GLU A 146 18.16 11.28 10.68
C GLU A 146 18.30 10.87 12.14
N GLY A 147 17.23 10.98 12.93
CA GLY A 147 17.22 10.56 14.33
C GLY A 147 17.48 9.07 14.53
N PHE A 148 17.05 8.22 13.59
CA PHE A 148 17.38 6.79 13.62
C PHE A 148 18.90 6.55 13.53
N PHE A 149 19.60 7.27 12.64
CA PHE A 149 21.04 7.11 12.43
C PHE A 149 21.92 7.90 13.39
N GLU A 150 21.37 8.91 14.07
CA GLU A 150 22.10 9.73 15.03
C GLU A 150 22.74 8.87 16.14
N GLU A 151 22.01 7.87 16.64
CA GLU A 151 22.49 6.93 17.66
C GLU A 151 23.66 6.03 17.19
N PHE A 152 23.84 5.86 15.88
CA PHE A 152 24.86 4.98 15.30
C PHE A 152 26.09 5.74 14.78
N GLY A 153 26.22 7.03 15.13
CA GLY A 153 27.32 7.88 14.68
C GLY A 153 26.96 8.77 13.49
N GLY A 154 25.67 8.95 13.21
CA GLY A 154 25.14 9.85 12.19
C GLY A 154 25.04 9.24 10.80
N TRP A 155 24.08 9.74 10.04
CA TRP A 155 23.74 9.22 8.72
C TRP A 155 24.93 9.26 7.73
N ARG A 156 25.78 10.29 7.81
CA ARG A 156 26.97 10.46 6.93
C ARG A 156 28.01 9.35 7.08
N ASN A 157 28.10 8.74 8.26
CA ASN A 157 29.07 7.68 8.53
C ASN A 157 28.51 6.28 8.22
N CYS A 158 27.19 6.11 8.38
CA CYS A 158 26.53 4.83 8.17
C CYS A 158 26.15 4.57 6.71
N LEU A 159 25.70 5.60 5.99
CA LEU A 159 25.14 5.42 4.65
C LEU A 159 26.19 5.66 3.55
N ARG A 160 26.03 4.95 2.44
CA ARG A 160 26.77 5.19 1.19
C ARG A 160 25.84 5.90 0.21
N GLY A 161 26.36 6.90 -0.50
CA GLY A 161 25.59 7.63 -1.50
C GLY A 161 25.20 6.72 -2.65
N ALA A 162 23.94 6.82 -3.11
CA ALA A 162 23.59 6.23 -4.39
C ALA A 162 24.43 6.88 -5.47
N VAL A 163 25.17 6.06 -6.22
CA VAL A 163 26.11 6.53 -7.25
C VAL A 163 25.32 7.18 -8.39
N LYS A 164 24.99 8.46 -8.23
CA LYS A 164 24.67 9.39 -9.31
C LYS A 164 25.81 10.41 -9.33
N PRO A 165 26.82 10.26 -10.18
CA PRO A 165 28.02 11.12 -10.17
C PRO A 165 27.73 12.61 -10.45
N ASN A 166 26.51 12.96 -10.86
CA ASN A 166 26.17 14.30 -11.36
C ASN A 166 25.15 15.06 -10.50
N ILE A 167 24.66 14.52 -9.37
CA ILE A 167 23.71 15.21 -8.50
C ILE A 167 24.22 15.09 -7.06
N VAL A 168 24.81 16.18 -6.55
CA VAL A 168 25.14 16.30 -5.13
C VAL A 168 23.86 16.73 -4.41
N SER A 169 23.05 15.75 -4.03
CA SER A 169 21.92 15.96 -3.13
C SER A 169 22.39 15.64 -1.70
N ASP A 170 22.20 16.58 -0.76
CA ASP A 170 22.52 16.43 0.68
C ASP A 170 21.28 15.96 1.46
N ASP A 171 20.55 15.02 0.86
CA ASP A 171 19.33 14.44 1.43
C ASP A 171 19.55 12.99 1.84
N VAL A 172 19.18 12.66 3.08
CA VAL A 172 19.37 11.33 3.71
C VAL A 172 18.62 10.21 2.98
N LEU A 173 17.66 10.56 2.13
CA LEU A 173 16.87 9.64 1.32
C LEU A 173 17.64 9.14 0.09
N ASP A 174 18.66 9.87 -0.37
CA ASP A 174 19.48 9.48 -1.53
C ASP A 174 20.61 8.50 -1.16
N TYR A 175 20.77 8.20 0.12
CA TYR A 175 21.81 7.31 0.63
C TYR A 175 21.20 5.99 1.10
N TYR A 176 21.95 4.90 0.93
CA TYR A 176 21.57 3.56 1.36
C TYR A 176 22.70 2.87 2.11
N ILE A 177 22.35 1.97 3.02
CA ILE A 177 23.30 1.11 3.72
C ILE A 177 23.50 -0.17 2.93
N ALA A 178 24.77 -0.50 2.67
CA ALA A 178 25.13 -1.80 2.09
C ALA A 178 25.26 -2.89 3.16
N ASN A 179 25.86 -2.56 4.32
CA ASN A 179 26.14 -3.51 5.41
C ASN A 179 25.72 -2.89 6.76
N PRO A 180 24.50 -3.16 7.25
CA PRO A 180 24.04 -2.66 8.54
C PRO A 180 24.65 -3.44 9.70
N LEU A 181 24.92 -2.77 10.83
CA LEU A 181 25.33 -3.45 12.06
C LEU A 181 24.15 -4.23 12.68
N CYS A 182 24.42 -5.30 13.42
CA CYS A 182 23.37 -6.09 14.08
C CYS A 182 22.50 -5.23 15.02
N SER A 183 23.07 -4.23 15.69
CA SER A 183 22.29 -3.28 16.51
C SER A 183 21.28 -2.47 15.68
N MET A 184 21.67 -2.03 14.48
CA MET A 184 20.80 -1.32 13.56
C MET A 184 19.69 -2.21 13.01
N GLN A 185 20.02 -3.46 12.69
CA GLN A 185 19.07 -4.46 12.23
C GLN A 185 17.99 -4.74 13.30
N ARG A 186 18.39 -4.97 14.55
CA ARG A 186 17.46 -5.20 15.68
C ARG A 186 16.50 -4.03 15.86
N LYS A 187 17.02 -2.79 15.85
CA LYS A 187 16.19 -1.59 15.98
C LYS A 187 15.24 -1.40 14.80
N ALA A 188 15.69 -1.63 13.57
CA ALA A 188 14.85 -1.53 12.37
C ALA A 188 13.71 -2.57 12.38
N VAL A 189 14.00 -3.83 12.75
CA VAL A 189 12.99 -4.87 12.89
C VAL A 189 12.01 -4.56 14.02
N ALA A 190 12.48 -4.00 15.15
CA ALA A 190 11.62 -3.53 16.23
C ALA A 190 10.64 -2.44 15.75
N TYR A 191 11.10 -1.51 14.91
CA TYR A 191 10.24 -0.47 14.31
C TYR A 191 9.17 -1.08 13.41
N TYR A 192 9.55 -2.03 12.57
CA TYR A 192 8.63 -2.76 11.69
C TYR A 192 7.57 -3.52 12.50
N ARG A 193 7.98 -4.32 13.48
CA ARG A 193 7.06 -5.10 14.34
C ARG A 193 6.13 -4.22 15.16
N ALA A 194 6.67 -3.20 15.83
CA ALA A 194 5.87 -2.27 16.63
C ALA A 194 4.78 -1.60 15.78
N CYS A 195 5.08 -1.26 14.53
CA CYS A 195 4.15 -0.62 13.60
C CYS A 195 3.04 -1.55 13.15
N TYR A 196 3.39 -2.74 12.68
CA TYR A 196 2.43 -3.72 12.19
C TYR A 196 1.57 -4.32 13.32
N GLU A 197 2.14 -4.53 14.51
CA GLU A 197 1.37 -4.96 15.68
C GLU A 197 0.40 -3.88 16.16
N LEU A 198 0.79 -2.60 16.12
CA LEU A 198 -0.10 -1.51 16.48
C LEU A 198 -1.23 -1.40 15.46
N ALA A 199 -0.93 -1.46 14.16
CA ALA A 199 -1.93 -1.42 13.10
C ALA A 199 -2.98 -2.55 13.25
N LYS A 200 -2.56 -3.75 13.66
CA LYS A 200 -3.48 -4.85 14.00
C LYS A 200 -4.40 -4.54 15.19
N LYS A 201 -3.92 -3.82 16.20
CA LYS A 201 -4.66 -3.52 17.44
C LYS A 201 -5.59 -2.31 17.32
N SER A 202 -5.15 -1.25 16.65
CA SER A 202 -5.89 0.03 16.57
C SER A 202 -6.87 0.10 15.42
N GLY A 203 -6.74 -0.75 14.38
CA GLY A 203 -7.53 -0.67 13.14
C GLY A 203 -7.15 0.51 12.23
N GLU A 204 -6.51 1.56 12.77
CA GLU A 204 -5.85 2.62 12.02
C GLU A 204 -4.56 2.09 11.35
N ARG A 205 -4.48 2.19 10.03
CA ARG A 205 -3.36 1.71 9.21
C ARG A 205 -2.38 2.84 8.94
N LEU A 206 -1.53 3.11 9.91
CA LEU A 206 -0.36 4.00 9.75
C LEU A 206 0.88 3.11 9.68
N LEU A 207 1.33 2.80 8.45
CA LEU A 207 2.39 1.83 8.16
C LEU A 207 3.68 2.46 7.68
N SER A 208 3.70 3.76 7.37
CA SER A 208 4.91 4.37 6.80
C SER A 208 6.11 4.41 7.75
N PHE A 209 5.88 4.45 9.06
CA PHE A 209 6.95 4.45 10.06
C PHE A 209 7.84 3.20 9.95
N ALA A 210 7.25 2.04 9.65
CA ALA A 210 7.97 0.78 9.48
C ALA A 210 9.06 0.88 8.40
N TRP A 211 8.87 1.74 7.39
CA TRP A 211 9.73 1.85 6.22
C TRP A 211 10.80 2.94 6.34
N LEU A 212 10.98 3.54 7.53
CA LEU A 212 12.03 4.53 7.79
C LEU A 212 13.44 4.01 7.46
N ALA A 213 13.70 2.74 7.79
CA ALA A 213 14.96 2.04 7.55
C ALA A 213 14.82 0.94 6.48
N TYR A 214 14.16 1.27 5.36
CA TYR A 214 13.90 0.32 4.26
C TYR A 214 15.16 -0.40 3.75
N ASP A 215 16.30 0.27 3.79
CA ASP A 215 17.60 -0.24 3.36
C ASP A 215 18.11 -1.32 4.31
N VAL A 216 18.03 -1.07 5.62
CA VAL A 216 18.37 -2.06 6.65
C VAL A 216 17.45 -3.27 6.56
N LEU A 217 16.14 -3.05 6.42
CA LEU A 217 15.14 -4.12 6.32
C LEU A 217 15.34 -4.96 5.05
N ALA A 218 15.71 -4.34 3.92
CA ALA A 218 16.01 -5.06 2.69
C ALA A 218 17.20 -6.02 2.87
N VAL A 219 18.26 -5.57 3.55
CA VAL A 219 19.42 -6.44 3.83
C VAL A 219 19.06 -7.57 4.79
N VAL A 220 18.29 -7.30 5.84
CA VAL A 220 17.81 -8.34 6.78
C VAL A 220 17.01 -9.41 6.02
N LYS A 221 16.04 -8.97 5.21
CA LYS A 221 15.22 -9.86 4.39
C LYS A 221 16.08 -10.70 3.44
N GLN A 222 17.05 -10.09 2.76
CA GLN A 222 17.95 -10.80 1.86
C GLN A 222 18.79 -11.85 2.60
N GLN A 223 19.32 -11.52 3.78
CA GLN A 223 20.10 -12.45 4.60
C GLN A 223 19.25 -13.65 5.04
N ASN A 224 18.03 -13.39 5.51
CA ASN A 224 17.13 -14.44 5.97
C ASN A 224 16.63 -15.33 4.83
N ILE A 225 16.38 -14.77 3.65
CA ILE A 225 16.03 -15.55 2.44
C ILE A 225 17.18 -16.47 2.03
N VAL A 226 18.42 -15.97 2.03
CA VAL A 226 19.60 -16.78 1.67
C VAL A 226 19.85 -17.91 2.67
N ASN A 227 19.50 -17.69 3.95
CA ASN A 227 19.64 -18.70 5.00
C ASN A 227 18.50 -19.73 5.01
N ASP A 228 17.36 -19.46 4.37
CA ASP A 228 16.23 -20.39 4.31
C ASP A 228 16.38 -21.36 3.13
N GLU A 229 16.81 -22.59 3.43
CA GLU A 229 16.95 -23.68 2.45
C GLU A 229 15.63 -24.07 1.76
N LYS A 230 14.47 -23.67 2.33
CA LYS A 230 13.15 -23.98 1.80
C LYS A 230 12.52 -22.82 1.02
N TYR A 231 13.24 -21.72 0.83
CA TYR A 231 12.69 -20.58 0.10
C TYR A 231 12.50 -20.89 -1.38
N SER A 232 11.25 -20.98 -1.82
CA SER A 232 10.88 -20.95 -3.23
C SER A 232 10.48 -19.51 -3.63
N PRO A 233 11.24 -18.83 -4.50
CA PRO A 233 10.86 -17.50 -4.95
C PRO A 233 9.59 -17.58 -5.79
N SER A 234 8.47 -17.14 -5.25
CA SER A 234 7.26 -16.86 -6.02
C SER A 234 7.59 -15.76 -7.03
N THR A 235 7.80 -16.16 -8.28
CA THR A 235 8.32 -15.28 -9.32
C THR A 235 7.21 -14.37 -9.90
N ALA A 236 5.93 -14.65 -9.59
CA ALA A 236 4.81 -13.80 -9.95
C ALA A 236 3.64 -13.95 -8.96
N PRO A 237 2.92 -12.85 -8.64
CA PRO A 237 1.75 -12.88 -7.75
C PRO A 237 0.62 -13.80 -8.25
N MET A 238 0.60 -14.08 -9.56
CA MET A 238 -0.34 -15.07 -10.12
C MET A 238 -0.06 -16.49 -9.63
N PHE A 239 1.20 -16.85 -9.36
CA PHE A 239 1.53 -18.17 -8.84
C PHE A 239 1.10 -18.32 -7.38
N GLU A 240 1.30 -17.32 -6.52
CA GLU A 240 0.74 -17.29 -5.16
C GLU A 240 -0.79 -17.43 -5.15
N MET A 241 -1.47 -16.73 -6.07
CA MET A 241 -2.92 -16.84 -6.20
C MET A 241 -3.35 -18.25 -6.66
N LEU A 242 -2.57 -18.88 -7.54
CA LEU A 242 -2.84 -20.24 -7.99
C LEU A 242 -2.54 -21.26 -6.90
N GLU A 243 -1.44 -21.12 -6.17
CA GLU A 243 -1.07 -21.98 -5.03
C GLU A 243 -2.13 -21.93 -3.93
N SER A 244 -2.51 -20.74 -3.47
CA SER A 244 -3.57 -20.60 -2.47
C SER A 244 -4.91 -21.19 -2.93
N ARG A 245 -5.27 -21.04 -4.21
CA ARG A 245 -6.47 -21.68 -4.77
C ARG A 245 -6.34 -23.20 -4.87
N LEU A 246 -5.16 -23.69 -5.22
CA LEU A 246 -4.87 -25.12 -5.24
C LEU A 246 -4.97 -25.69 -3.83
N ASP A 247 -4.34 -25.08 -2.82
CA ASP A 247 -4.42 -25.49 -1.42
C ASP A 247 -5.88 -25.52 -0.93
N THR A 248 -6.65 -24.48 -1.25
CA THR A 248 -8.08 -24.42 -0.91
C THR A 248 -8.85 -25.55 -1.59
N PHE A 249 -8.56 -25.83 -2.86
CA PHE A 249 -9.17 -26.93 -3.61
C PHE A 249 -8.79 -28.31 -3.04
N TYR A 250 -7.53 -28.49 -2.64
CA TYR A 250 -7.01 -29.71 -2.02
C TYR A 250 -7.73 -29.99 -0.69
N ILE A 251 -7.82 -28.99 0.19
CA ILE A 251 -8.52 -29.11 1.48
C ILE A 251 -10.00 -29.46 1.26
N GLN A 252 -10.67 -28.81 0.30
CA GLN A 252 -12.09 -29.05 0.03
C GLN A 252 -12.38 -30.41 -0.62
N ASN A 253 -11.42 -30.97 -1.35
CA ASN A 253 -11.61 -32.21 -2.12
C ASN A 253 -10.75 -33.36 -1.62
N GLN A 254 -10.23 -33.28 -0.39
CA GLN A 254 -9.31 -34.28 0.17
C GLN A 254 -9.89 -35.69 0.13
N GLU A 255 -11.15 -35.88 0.54
CA GLU A 255 -11.81 -37.21 0.52
C GLU A 255 -12.03 -37.75 -0.90
N LYS A 256 -12.32 -36.87 -1.85
CA LYS A 256 -12.49 -37.24 -3.28
C LYS A 256 -11.15 -37.59 -3.91
N LEU A 257 -10.08 -36.88 -3.55
CA LEU A 257 -8.73 -37.18 -4.01
C LEU A 257 -8.24 -38.50 -3.42
N LEU A 258 -8.47 -38.76 -2.13
CA LEU A 258 -8.11 -40.03 -1.49
C LEU A 258 -8.85 -41.23 -2.10
N SER A 259 -10.15 -41.11 -2.35
CA SER A 259 -10.93 -42.15 -3.04
C SER A 259 -10.52 -42.32 -4.51
N PHE A 260 -10.12 -41.24 -5.18
CA PHE A 260 -9.55 -41.30 -6.54
C PHE A 260 -8.20 -42.03 -6.56
N VAL A 261 -7.32 -41.75 -5.60
CA VAL A 261 -6.03 -42.43 -5.45
C VAL A 261 -6.22 -43.92 -5.16
N GLN A 262 -7.16 -44.28 -4.28
CA GLN A 262 -7.50 -45.69 -4.02
C GLN A 262 -8.00 -46.40 -5.29
N ARG A 263 -8.87 -45.75 -6.06
CA ARG A 263 -9.40 -46.29 -7.32
C ARG A 263 -8.33 -46.46 -8.40
N ILE A 264 -7.34 -45.57 -8.45
CA ILE A 264 -6.16 -45.72 -9.33
C ILE A 264 -5.24 -46.83 -8.84
N GLY A 265 -5.09 -47.00 -7.52
CA GLY A 265 -4.30 -48.09 -6.94
C GLY A 265 -4.84 -49.48 -7.29
N GLU A 266 -6.16 -49.62 -7.39
CA GLU A 266 -6.84 -50.84 -7.84
C GLU A 266 -6.73 -51.03 -9.36
N ALA A 267 -6.73 -49.94 -10.12
CA ALA A 267 -6.58 -49.92 -11.58
C ALA A 267 -5.10 -49.87 -11.99
N ASN A 268 -4.38 -50.96 -11.81
CA ASN A 268 -3.01 -51.08 -12.32
C ASN A 268 -2.95 -50.95 -13.85
N SER A 269 -2.36 -49.87 -14.37
CA SER A 269 -1.18 -49.98 -15.23
C SER A 269 -0.55 -48.60 -15.49
N HIS A 270 0.78 -48.57 -15.55
CA HIS A 270 1.64 -47.43 -15.92
C HIS A 270 1.76 -46.26 -14.93
N LEU A 271 0.67 -45.73 -14.36
CA LEU A 271 0.77 -44.57 -13.45
C LEU A 271 1.46 -44.92 -12.12
N LEU A 272 1.20 -46.10 -11.55
CA LEU A 272 1.89 -46.60 -10.36
C LEU A 272 3.40 -46.82 -10.57
N MET A 273 3.82 -47.16 -11.79
CA MET A 273 5.25 -47.26 -12.13
C MET A 273 5.89 -45.87 -12.18
N TYR A 274 5.20 -44.89 -12.77
CA TYR A 274 5.66 -43.50 -12.82
C TYR A 274 5.75 -42.86 -11.42
N MET A 275 4.86 -43.24 -10.50
CA MET A 275 4.90 -42.80 -9.09
C MET A 275 6.06 -43.43 -8.30
N ARG A 276 6.50 -44.64 -8.67
CA ARG A 276 7.69 -45.29 -8.07
C ARG A 276 9.01 -44.71 -8.57
N GLU A 277 9.08 -44.27 -9.83
CA GLU A 277 10.31 -43.71 -10.41
C GLU A 277 10.64 -42.31 -9.90
N TYR A 278 9.64 -41.54 -9.46
CA TYR A 278 9.84 -40.18 -8.93
C TYR A 278 9.37 -40.08 -7.47
N PRO A 279 10.22 -40.45 -6.49
CA PRO A 279 9.89 -40.33 -5.07
C PRO A 279 9.69 -38.85 -4.71
N GLY A 280 8.48 -38.50 -4.26
CA GLY A 280 8.04 -37.12 -3.98
C GLY A 280 6.71 -36.75 -4.64
N LYS A 281 6.36 -37.38 -5.77
CA LYS A 281 5.07 -37.13 -6.46
C LYS A 281 3.87 -37.80 -5.80
N SER A 282 4.10 -38.80 -4.95
CA SER A 282 3.08 -39.37 -4.06
C SER A 282 2.62 -38.39 -2.98
N CYS A 283 3.46 -37.40 -2.61
CA CYS A 283 3.12 -36.35 -1.65
C CYS A 283 2.32 -35.21 -2.29
N LEU A 284 2.46 -34.93 -3.59
CA LEU A 284 1.73 -33.89 -4.34
C LEU A 284 0.22 -34.13 -4.47
N LEU A 285 -0.29 -35.31 -4.08
CA LEU A 285 -1.71 -35.62 -4.05
C LEU A 285 -2.32 -35.56 -2.63
N ILE A 286 -1.49 -35.41 -1.59
CA ILE A 286 -1.89 -35.55 -0.19
C ILE A 286 -1.40 -34.39 0.71
N GLN A 287 -0.38 -33.62 0.32
CA GLN A 287 -0.10 -32.30 0.91
C GLN A 287 -1.00 -31.25 0.28
#